data_AF-C5BGC5-F1
#
_entry.id   AF-C5BGC5-F1
#
_cell.length_a   1.000
_cell.length_b   1.000
_cell.length_c   1.000
_cell.angle_alpha   90.00
_cell.angle_beta   90.00
_cell.angle_gamma   90.00
#
_symmetry.space_group_name_H-M   'P 1'
#
loop_
_entity.id
_entity.type
_entity.pdbx_description
1 polymer ?
#
loop_
_entity_poly.entity_id
_entity_poly.type
_entity_poly.pdbx_seq_one_letter_code
_entity_poly.pdbx_strand_id
1 'polypeptide(L)' 'METRGRYTTGMTVVDAYVLSGNAPNATVLLDVDRQAFVDLLAERIATYGDMTEELPGERR' A
#
# COMPACT_ATOMS: atom_id res chain seq x y z
N MET A 1 0.60 10.91 -17.01
CA MET A 1 1.93 10.29 -16.88
C MET A 1 2.83 10.87 -17.96
N GLU A 2 4.05 11.26 -17.63
CA GLU A 2 5.04 11.77 -18.59
C GLU A 2 5.79 10.61 -19.25
N THR A 3 5.84 10.59 -20.59
CA THR A 3 6.39 9.47 -21.38
C THR A 3 7.39 9.88 -22.45
N ARG A 4 7.65 11.18 -22.64
CA ARG A 4 8.47 11.71 -23.75
C ARG A 4 9.52 12.73 -23.32
N GLY A 5 9.46 13.26 -22.09
CA GLY A 5 10.41 14.22 -21.56
C GLY A 5 11.83 13.66 -21.42
N ARG A 6 12.85 14.41 -21.89
CA ARG A 6 14.27 14.02 -21.82
C ARG A 6 14.74 13.66 -20.41
N TYR A 7 14.17 14.30 -19.38
CA TYR A 7 14.62 14.16 -17.99
C TYR A 7 13.55 13.63 -17.02
N THR A 8 12.29 13.51 -17.46
CA THR A 8 11.14 13.26 -16.56
C THR A 8 10.25 12.11 -17.04
N THR A 9 10.70 11.33 -18.02
CA THR A 9 9.99 10.11 -18.44
C THR A 9 9.77 9.19 -17.23
N GLY A 10 8.52 8.77 -17.01
CA GLY A 10 8.09 7.99 -15.86
C GLY A 10 7.38 8.78 -14.76
N MET A 11 7.42 10.12 -14.80
CA MET A 11 6.80 10.96 -13.78
C MET A 11 5.26 10.86 -13.79
N THR A 12 4.67 10.71 -12.61
CA THR A 12 3.25 10.98 -12.36
C THR A 12 3.05 12.47 -12.14
N VAL A 13 2.72 13.22 -13.19
CA VAL A 13 2.45 14.66 -13.09
C VAL A 13 1.08 14.85 -12.44
N VAL A 14 1.08 15.21 -11.15
CA VAL A 14 -0.13 15.46 -10.35
C VAL A 14 -0.42 16.96 -10.31
N ASP A 15 -1.63 17.35 -10.68
CA ASP A 15 -2.11 18.73 -10.61
C ASP A 15 -2.69 19.04 -9.22
N ALA A 16 -1.83 19.06 -8.19
CA ALA A 16 -2.26 19.22 -6.79
C ALA A 16 -2.91 20.59 -6.50
N TYR A 17 -2.69 21.59 -7.36
CA TYR A 17 -3.17 22.97 -7.18
C TYR A 17 -4.19 23.39 -8.25
N VAL A 18 -4.64 22.46 -9.10
CA VAL A 18 -5.69 22.69 -10.11
C VAL A 18 -5.32 23.82 -11.11
N LEU A 19 -4.12 23.75 -11.66
CA LEU A 19 -3.56 24.74 -12.58
C LEU A 19 -3.75 24.38 -14.06
N SER A 20 -4.02 23.11 -14.37
CA SER A 20 -4.01 22.60 -15.75
C SER A 20 -5.36 22.68 -16.49
N GLY A 21 -6.46 22.90 -15.76
CA GLY A 21 -7.82 22.88 -16.31
C GLY A 21 -8.35 21.50 -16.70
N ASN A 22 -7.60 20.43 -16.44
CA ASN A 22 -8.05 19.06 -16.68
C ASN A 22 -9.06 18.60 -15.61
N ALA A 23 -10.00 17.73 -16.00
CA ALA A 23 -10.88 17.07 -15.04
C ALA A 23 -10.08 16.08 -14.16
N PRO A 24 -10.39 15.97 -12.86
CA PRO A 24 -9.78 14.97 -11.99
C PRO A 24 -10.02 13.54 -12.49
N ASN A 25 -8.99 12.69 -12.45
CA ASN A 25 -9.05 11.32 -12.97
C ASN A 25 -8.53 10.24 -11.99
N ALA A 26 -8.03 10.65 -10.82
CA ALA A 26 -7.48 9.75 -9.83
C ALA A 26 -7.65 10.32 -8.41
N THR A 27 -7.86 9.43 -7.44
CA THR A 27 -7.73 9.74 -6.02
C THR A 27 -6.27 9.51 -5.63
N VAL A 28 -5.55 10.59 -5.31
CA VAL A 28 -4.13 10.52 -4.91
C VAL A 28 -4.06 10.52 -3.39
N LEU A 29 -3.53 9.44 -2.80
CA LEU A 29 -3.32 9.33 -1.36
C LEU A 29 -2.00 10.00 -0.99
N LEU A 30 -2.04 10.95 -0.05
CA LEU A 30 -0.86 11.73 0.38
C LEU A 30 -0.42 11.41 1.80
N ASP A 31 -1.27 10.75 2.59
CA ASP A 31 -0.99 10.39 3.97
C ASP A 31 -1.72 9.08 4.33
N VAL A 32 -1.31 8.49 5.45
CA VAL A 32 -1.90 7.27 6.01
C VAL A 32 -1.80 7.30 7.53
N ASP A 33 -2.82 6.80 8.21
CA ASP A 33 -2.70 6.48 9.63
C ASP A 33 -1.68 5.34 9.80
N ARG A 34 -0.46 5.71 10.21
CA ARG A 34 0.64 4.77 10.39
C ARG A 34 0.32 3.71 11.43
N GLN A 35 -0.32 4.06 12.55
CA GLN A 35 -0.57 3.10 13.61
C GLN A 35 -1.62 2.08 13.16
N ALA A 36 -2.74 2.57 12.63
CA ALA A 36 -3.79 1.69 12.11
C ALA A 36 -3.29 0.80 10.96
N PHE A 37 -2.39 1.30 10.11
CA PHE A 37 -1.78 0.50 9.03
C PHE A 37 -0.91 -0.64 9.58
N VAL A 38 -0.12 -0.38 10.64
CA VAL A 38 0.69 -1.41 11.29
C VAL A 38 -0.19 -2.41 12.04
N ASP A 39 -1.22 -1.95 12.74
CA ASP A 39 -2.18 -2.81 13.45
C ASP A 39 -2.89 -3.74 12.46
N LEU A 40 -3.32 -3.20 11.31
CA LEU A 40 -3.90 -3.98 10.23
C LEU A 40 -2.92 -5.06 9.73
N LEU A 41 -1.65 -4.71 9.52
CA LEU A 41 -0.65 -5.68 9.08
C LEU A 41 -0.47 -6.81 10.10
N ALA A 42 -0.37 -6.49 11.39
CA ALA A 42 -0.23 -7.47 12.46
C ALA A 42 -1.45 -8.41 12.54
N GLU A 43 -2.67 -7.84 12.45
CA GLU A 43 -3.91 -8.60 12.40
C GLU A 43 -3.91 -9.62 11.23
N ARG A 44 -3.48 -9.20 10.03
CA ARG A 44 -3.41 -10.09 8.86
C ARG A 44 -2.31 -11.13 8.94
N ILE A 45 -1.20 -10.87 9.63
CA ILE A 45 -0.18 -11.90 9.85
C ILE A 45 -0.69 -12.94 10.85
N ALA A 46 -1.40 -12.51 11.89
CA ALA A 46 -1.96 -13.40 12.91
C ALA A 46 -2.93 -14.44 12.32
N THR A 47 -3.61 -14.15 11.20
CA THR A 47 -4.46 -15.14 10.51
C THR A 47 -3.69 -16.36 9.99
N TYR A 48 -2.37 -16.29 9.88
CA TYR A 48 -1.49 -17.40 9.50
C TYR A 48 -0.71 -17.98 10.69
N GLY A 49 -0.72 -17.29 11.84
CA GLY A 49 0.04 -17.65 13.04
C GLY A 49 -0.67 -18.64 13.96
N ASP A 50 -1.97 -18.87 13.79
CA ASP A 50 -2.74 -19.89 14.52
C ASP A 50 -2.54 -21.30 13.93
N MET A 51 -1.29 -21.63 13.59
CA MET A 51 -0.85 -22.98 13.33
C MET A 51 -0.36 -23.56 14.66
N THR A 52 -1.28 -23.82 15.58
CA THR A 52 -1.03 -24.90 16.56
C THR A 52 -0.99 -26.21 15.79
N GLU A 53 0.12 -26.47 15.09
CA GLU A 53 0.48 -27.83 14.77
C GLU A 53 0.73 -28.53 16.10
N GLU A 54 -0.23 -29.34 16.54
CA GLU A 54 0.04 -30.40 17.50
C GLU A 54 1.16 -31.26 16.91
N LEU A 55 2.35 -31.19 17.50
CA LEU A 55 3.45 -32.10 17.17
C LEU A 55 2.96 -33.53 17.42
N PRO A 56 2.87 -34.39 16.38
CA PRO A 56 2.45 -35.76 16.59
C PRO A 56 3.63 -36.55 17.15
N GLY A 57 3.54 -36.93 18.43
CA GLY A 57 4.23 -38.11 18.94
C GLY A 57 5.16 -37.92 20.13
N GLU A 58 4.59 -37.69 21.31
CA GLU A 58 5.14 -38.26 22.55
C GLU A 58 4.03 -39.08 23.23
N ARG A 59 3.94 -40.36 22.85
CA ARG A 59 3.35 -41.39 23.71
C ARG A 59 4.47 -42.33 24.13
N ARG A 60 4.59 -42.46 25.46
CA ARG A 60 5.41 -43.42 26.21
C ARG A 60 5.40 -44.83 25.63
#